data_AF-A0A9E3ZT97-F1
#
_entry.id   AF-A0A9E3ZT97-F1
#
_cell.length_a   1.000
_cell.length_b   1.000
_cell.length_c   1.000
_cell.angle_alpha   90.00
_cell.angle_beta   90.00
_cell.angle_gamma   90.00
#
_symmetry.space_group_name_H-M   'P 1'
#
loop_
_entity.id
_entity.type
_entity.pdbx_description
1 polymer ?
#
loop_
_entity_poly.entity_id
_entity_poly.type
_entity_poly.pdbx_seq_one_letter_code
_entity_poly.pdbx_strand_id
1 'polypeptide(L)'
;MYIINLEEKTIDLSYKWEEKQANRLPEGYWLETSIHVSNPTRWVMQKMNYPVNPSNVLENGNRNMRVLSDEGMRYTGYEGRFDLITKDAPLVSLGRRTLLKIDNQLPNLNDGIFVNLFNNVWGTNFAAWYEGDITYHVRFKWETNEIMS
;
A
#
# COMPACT_ATOMS: atom_id res chain seq x y z
N MET A 1 -2.97 -8.65 14.82
CA MET A 1 -3.63 -7.86 15.89
C MET A 1 -4.10 -6.54 15.29
N TYR A 2 -5.19 -5.95 15.78
CA TYR A 2 -5.59 -4.60 15.40
C TYR A 2 -5.93 -3.77 16.63
N ILE A 3 -5.71 -2.45 16.55
CA ILE A 3 -6.11 -1.47 17.57
C ILE A 3 -6.86 -0.35 16.84
N ILE A 4 -8.05 -0.01 17.33
CA ILE A 4 -8.86 1.10 16.81
C ILE A 4 -8.88 2.20 17.86
N ASN A 5 -8.47 3.41 17.47
CA ASN A 5 -8.61 4.61 18.29
C ASN A 5 -9.60 5.56 17.60
N LEU A 6 -10.77 5.76 18.20
CA LEU A 6 -11.83 6.60 17.63
C LEU A 6 -11.60 8.09 17.86
N GLU A 7 -10.87 8.47 18.91
CA GLU A 7 -10.53 9.87 19.22
C GLU A 7 -9.49 10.38 18.23
N GLU A 8 -8.40 9.62 18.07
CA GLU A 8 -7.33 9.90 17.11
C GLU A 8 -7.70 9.51 15.67
N LYS A 9 -8.85 8.84 15.49
CA LYS A 9 -9.36 8.34 14.20
C LYS A 9 -8.31 7.50 13.46
N THR A 10 -7.76 6.49 14.14
CA THR A 10 -6.75 5.59 13.59
C THR A 10 -7.13 4.11 13.75
N ILE A 11 -6.66 3.30 12.79
CA ILE A 11 -6.62 1.84 12.88
C ILE A 11 -5.17 1.42 12.69
N ASP A 12 -4.61 0.75 13.69
CA ASP A 12 -3.27 0.16 13.67
C ASP A 12 -3.38 -1.35 13.50
N LEU A 13 -2.74 -1.88 12.46
CA LEU A 13 -2.75 -3.30 12.11
C LEU A 13 -1.34 -3.86 12.25
N SER A 14 -1.22 -4.99 12.95
CA SER A 14 0.00 -5.78 13.05
C SER A 14 -0.22 -7.15 12.41
N TYR A 15 0.54 -7.44 11.36
CA TYR A 15 0.55 -8.72 10.66
C TYR A 15 1.82 -9.48 11.02
N LYS A 16 1.66 -10.68 11.54
CA LYS A 16 2.77 -11.55 11.92
C LYS A 16 2.62 -12.89 11.21
N TRP A 17 3.74 -13.42 10.72
CA TRP A 17 3.88 -14.86 10.55
C TRP A 17 5.04 -15.33 11.40
N GLU A 18 4.94 -16.59 11.83
CA GLU A 18 5.90 -17.27 12.67
C GLU A 18 6.40 -18.50 11.93
N GLU A 19 7.67 -18.84 12.15
CA GLU A 19 8.28 -20.08 11.68
C GLU A 19 8.09 -20.34 10.18
N LYS A 20 8.09 -19.27 9.37
CA LYS A 20 7.99 -19.41 7.91
C LYS A 20 9.16 -20.27 7.45
N GLN A 21 8.86 -21.35 6.73
CA GLN A 21 9.88 -22.21 6.14
C GLN A 21 10.48 -21.54 4.91
N ALA A 22 11.80 -21.73 4.70
CA ALA A 22 12.45 -21.34 3.48
C ALA A 22 11.81 -22.06 2.29
N ASN A 23 11.42 -21.30 1.26
CA ASN A 23 10.84 -21.83 0.04
C ASN A 23 11.66 -21.39 -1.18
N ARG A 24 11.94 -22.33 -2.07
CA ARG A 24 12.66 -22.08 -3.34
C ARG A 24 11.72 -21.68 -4.48
N LEU A 25 10.42 -21.92 -4.33
CA LEU A 25 9.42 -21.52 -5.31
C LEU A 25 9.17 -20.00 -5.21
N PRO A 26 8.75 -19.36 -6.30
CA PRO A 26 8.30 -17.97 -6.27
C PRO A 26 7.06 -17.79 -5.39
N GLU A 27 7.10 -16.79 -4.51
CA GLU A 27 6.09 -16.42 -3.54
C GLU A 27 5.82 -14.90 -3.61
N GLY A 28 4.59 -14.52 -3.29
CA GLY A 28 4.19 -13.12 -3.16
C GLY A 28 3.04 -13.00 -2.16
N TYR A 29 3.31 -12.35 -1.04
CA TYR A 29 2.37 -12.11 0.05
C TYR A 29 1.91 -10.66 -0.02
N TRP A 30 0.60 -10.49 0.00
CA TRP A 30 -0.03 -9.20 -0.22
C TRP A 30 -1.04 -8.93 0.86
N LEU A 31 -1.03 -7.70 1.36
CA LEU A 31 -2.16 -7.14 2.06
C LEU A 31 -2.92 -6.22 1.12
N GLU A 32 -4.21 -6.50 0.95
CA GLU A 32 -5.11 -5.64 0.19
C GLU A 32 -5.74 -4.61 1.13
N THR A 33 -5.62 -3.33 0.76
CA THR A 33 -6.03 -2.16 1.55
C THR A 33 -7.05 -1.32 0.78
N SER A 34 -8.13 -1.97 0.34
CA SER A 34 -9.16 -1.35 -0.49
C SER A 34 -9.97 -0.32 0.32
N ILE A 35 -9.80 0.96 -0.04
CA ILE A 35 -10.62 2.08 0.44
C ILE A 35 -11.37 2.63 -0.76
N HIS A 36 -12.68 2.44 -0.76
CA HIS A 36 -13.54 2.98 -1.80
C HIS A 36 -13.81 4.46 -1.56
N VAL A 37 -13.51 5.27 -2.57
CA VAL A 37 -13.71 6.72 -2.55
C VAL A 37 -14.43 7.16 -3.82
N SER A 38 -15.14 8.29 -3.76
CA SER A 38 -15.89 8.85 -4.89
C SER A 38 -15.00 9.20 -6.07
N ASN A 39 -13.80 9.71 -5.82
CA ASN A 39 -12.85 10.06 -6.88
C ASN A 39 -11.44 9.51 -6.61
N PRO A 40 -11.11 8.31 -7.12
CA PRO A 40 -9.80 7.68 -6.89
C PRO A 40 -8.61 8.45 -7.48
N THR A 41 -8.81 9.46 -8.32
CA THR A 41 -7.68 10.25 -8.86
C THR A 41 -7.12 11.27 -7.87
N ARG A 42 -7.77 11.44 -6.70
CA ARG A 42 -7.38 12.36 -5.62
C ARG A 42 -6.36 11.76 -4.65
N TRP A 43 -5.99 10.49 -4.84
CA TRP A 43 -4.89 9.89 -4.11
C TRP A 43 -3.55 10.54 -4.49
N VAL A 44 -2.72 10.74 -3.48
CA VAL A 44 -1.34 11.20 -3.58
C VAL A 44 -0.48 10.20 -2.83
N MET A 45 0.62 9.76 -3.44
CA MET A 45 1.65 8.94 -2.80
C MET A 45 2.87 9.79 -2.52
N GLN A 46 3.52 9.56 -1.39
CA GLN A 46 4.77 10.23 -1.04
C GLN A 46 5.96 9.38 -1.47
N LYS A 47 6.86 9.97 -2.26
CA LYS A 47 8.06 9.31 -2.76
C LYS A 47 9.26 10.23 -2.57
N MET A 48 10.20 9.85 -1.72
CA MET A 48 11.41 10.63 -1.40
C MET A 48 11.07 12.08 -1.01
N ASN A 49 10.08 12.27 -0.14
CA ASN A 49 9.53 13.58 0.27
C ASN A 49 8.93 14.42 -0.87
N TYR A 50 8.56 13.77 -1.98
CA TYR A 50 7.88 14.41 -3.10
C TYR A 50 6.49 13.78 -3.32
N PRO A 51 5.42 14.60 -3.37
CA PRO A 51 4.08 14.10 -3.63
C PRO A 51 3.92 13.73 -5.10
N VAL A 52 3.43 12.53 -5.39
CA VAL A 52 3.15 12.05 -6.75
C VAL A 52 1.70 11.61 -6.84
N ASN A 53 0.98 12.06 -7.86
CA ASN A 53 -0.36 11.55 -8.16
C ASN A 53 -0.22 10.26 -9.01
N PRO A 54 -0.74 9.09 -8.58
CA PRO A 54 -0.67 7.85 -9.35
C PRO A 54 -1.36 7.91 -10.72
N SER A 55 -2.38 8.76 -10.86
CA SER A 55 -3.09 9.00 -12.12
C SER A 55 -2.31 9.91 -13.08
N ASN A 56 -1.27 10.60 -12.60
CA ASN A 56 -0.42 11.50 -13.38
C ASN A 56 1.02 10.98 -13.45
N VAL A 57 1.16 9.74 -13.92
CA VAL A 57 2.45 9.10 -14.16
C VAL A 57 2.66 8.94 -15.66
N LEU A 58 3.80 9.42 -16.15
CA LEU A 58 4.20 9.26 -17.54
C LEU A 58 4.25 7.79 -17.95
N GLU A 59 3.99 7.54 -19.23
CA GLU A 59 4.16 6.21 -19.82
C GLU A 59 5.60 5.72 -19.59
N ASN A 60 5.76 4.43 -19.33
CA ASN A 60 7.01 3.78 -18.94
C ASN A 60 7.60 4.26 -17.60
N GLY A 61 6.91 5.14 -16.85
CA GLY A 61 7.31 5.61 -15.52
C GLY A 61 6.95 4.65 -14.37
N ASN A 62 6.72 3.37 -14.65
CA ASN A 62 6.17 2.37 -13.72
C ASN A 62 4.84 2.83 -13.07
N ARG A 63 3.73 2.64 -13.79
CA ARG A 63 2.38 3.05 -13.33
C ARG A 63 1.78 2.11 -12.29
N ASN A 64 2.25 0.86 -12.22
CA ASN A 64 1.63 -0.19 -11.43
C ASN A 64 2.23 -0.34 -10.00
N MET A 65 3.56 -0.22 -9.84
CA MET A 65 4.25 -0.50 -8.57
C MET A 65 5.13 0.64 -8.08
N ARG A 66 5.08 0.90 -6.77
CA ARG A 66 5.70 2.07 -6.16
C ARG A 66 6.24 1.77 -4.78
N VAL A 67 7.39 2.35 -4.45
CA VAL A 67 7.90 2.40 -3.08
C VAL A 67 7.44 3.72 -2.49
N LEU A 68 6.75 3.62 -1.36
CA LEU A 68 6.28 4.76 -0.56
C LEU A 68 7.37 5.21 0.42
N SER A 69 7.36 6.50 0.74
CA SER A 69 8.09 7.05 1.89
C SER A 69 7.24 6.99 3.16
N ASP A 70 7.81 7.43 4.29
CA ASP A 70 7.21 7.37 5.63
C ASP A 70 5.79 7.93 5.76
N GLU A 71 5.42 8.90 4.93
CA GLU A 71 4.08 9.50 4.92
C GLU A 71 3.03 8.65 4.19
N GLY A 72 3.45 7.65 3.40
CA GLY A 72 2.56 6.70 2.74
C GLY A 72 1.72 7.29 1.60
N MET A 73 0.44 6.92 1.58
CA MET A 73 -0.56 7.43 0.63
C MET A 73 -1.63 8.23 1.35
N ARG A 74 -2.07 9.32 0.72
CA ARG A 74 -3.13 10.21 1.20
C ARG A 74 -4.22 10.38 0.16
N TYR A 75 -5.46 10.22 0.57
CA TYR A 75 -6.64 10.69 -0.13
C TYR A 75 -7.14 11.98 0.49
N THR A 76 -7.56 12.94 -0.34
CA THR A 76 -8.30 14.13 0.11
C THR A 76 -9.47 14.40 -0.83
N GLY A 77 -10.69 14.21 -0.35
CA GLY A 77 -11.93 14.32 -1.12
C GLY A 77 -13.09 14.95 -0.36
N TYR A 78 -14.30 14.82 -0.91
CA TYR A 78 -15.52 15.33 -0.29
C TYR A 78 -15.83 14.60 1.03
N GLU A 79 -15.55 13.31 1.08
CA GLU A 79 -15.71 12.42 2.24
C GLU A 79 -14.75 12.77 3.37
N GLY A 80 -13.71 13.56 3.08
CA GLY A 80 -12.65 13.92 3.99
C GLY A 80 -11.31 13.36 3.53
N ARG A 81 -10.48 12.96 4.50
CA ARG A 81 -9.11 12.54 4.28
C ARG A 81 -8.88 11.13 4.81
N PHE A 82 -8.13 10.34 4.06
CA PHE A 82 -7.65 9.03 4.48
C PHE A 82 -6.14 8.95 4.27
N ASP A 83 -5.41 8.45 5.26
CA ASP A 83 -3.99 8.14 5.16
C ASP A 83 -3.77 6.64 5.30
N LEU A 84 -2.95 6.06 4.44
CA LEU A 84 -2.43 4.69 4.53
C LEU A 84 -0.92 4.76 4.68
N ILE A 85 -0.40 4.23 5.78
CA ILE A 85 1.03 4.25 6.12
C ILE A 85 1.50 2.80 6.32
N THR A 86 2.56 2.40 5.61
CA THR A 86 3.14 1.04 5.66
C THR A 86 4.67 1.11 5.63
N LYS A 87 5.28 1.35 6.80
CA LYS A 87 6.74 1.60 6.88
C LYS A 87 7.56 0.33 6.72
N ASP A 88 7.09 -0.78 7.28
CA ASP A 88 7.80 -2.06 7.25
C ASP A 88 7.72 -2.75 5.88
N ALA A 89 6.70 -2.38 5.08
CA ALA A 89 6.47 -2.89 3.73
C ALA A 89 6.10 -1.73 2.79
N PRO A 90 7.08 -0.93 2.34
CA PRO A 90 6.81 0.30 1.59
C PRO A 90 6.44 0.06 0.11
N LEU A 91 6.64 -1.16 -0.41
CA LEU A 91 6.32 -1.50 -1.79
C LEU A 91 4.81 -1.77 -1.94
N VAL A 92 4.15 -1.02 -2.81
CA VAL A 92 2.72 -1.17 -3.12
C VAL A 92 2.50 -1.41 -4.61
N SER A 93 1.48 -2.20 -4.94
CA SER A 93 0.87 -2.23 -6.28
C SER A 93 -0.49 -1.55 -6.26
N LEU A 94 -0.82 -0.87 -7.34
CA LEU A 94 -2.03 -0.04 -7.44
C LEU A 94 -3.03 -0.70 -8.38
N GLY A 95 -4.28 -0.84 -7.94
CA GLY A 95 -5.41 -1.43 -8.66
C GLY A 95 -5.37 -2.95 -8.84
N ARG A 96 -4.21 -3.60 -8.75
CA ARG A 96 -4.05 -5.06 -8.80
C ARG A 96 -2.64 -5.47 -8.34
N ARG A 97 -2.42 -6.76 -8.13
CA ARG A 97 -1.10 -7.35 -7.82
C ARG A 97 -0.29 -7.51 -9.12
N THR A 98 0.89 -6.88 -9.24
CA THR A 98 1.61 -6.78 -10.54
C THR A 98 3.06 -7.29 -10.56
N LEU A 99 3.47 -8.23 -9.69
CA LEU A 99 4.86 -8.75 -9.66
C LEU A 99 5.44 -9.13 -11.04
N LEU A 100 4.65 -9.74 -11.94
CA LEU A 100 5.13 -10.13 -13.26
C LEU A 100 4.36 -9.45 -14.40
N LYS A 101 3.56 -8.42 -14.09
CA LYS A 101 2.74 -7.73 -15.07
C LYS A 101 3.32 -6.37 -15.39
N ILE A 102 4.00 -6.28 -16.53
CA ILE A 102 4.59 -5.05 -17.04
C ILE A 102 3.70 -4.56 -18.17
N ASP A 103 2.87 -3.56 -17.86
CA ASP A 103 2.13 -2.79 -18.85
C ASP A 103 2.11 -1.31 -18.46
N ASN A 104 1.51 -0.50 -19.32
CA ASN A 104 1.39 0.95 -19.15
C ASN A 104 -0.03 1.40 -18.79
N GLN A 105 -0.89 0.50 -18.30
CA GLN A 105 -2.24 0.88 -17.91
C GLN A 105 -2.19 1.75 -16.65
N LEU A 106 -3.01 2.81 -16.61
CA LEU A 106 -3.20 3.56 -15.38
C LEU A 106 -4.08 2.74 -14.42
N PRO A 107 -3.71 2.63 -13.14
CA PRO A 107 -4.50 1.88 -12.18
C PRO A 107 -5.74 2.67 -11.75
N ASN A 108 -6.84 1.97 -11.49
CA ASN A 108 -7.95 2.52 -10.71
C ASN A 108 -7.75 2.13 -9.25
N LEU A 109 -7.61 3.12 -8.36
CA LEU A 109 -7.32 2.86 -6.94
C LEU A 109 -8.53 2.35 -6.15
N ASN A 110 -9.75 2.47 -6.70
CA ASN A 110 -10.91 1.78 -6.14
C ASN A 110 -10.85 0.25 -6.38
N ASP A 111 -9.99 -0.23 -7.28
CA ASP A 111 -9.73 -1.67 -7.46
C ASP A 111 -8.70 -2.19 -6.42
N GLY A 112 -8.20 -1.31 -5.55
CA GLY A 112 -7.41 -1.66 -4.37
C GLY A 112 -6.00 -1.07 -4.36
N ILE A 113 -5.44 -0.98 -3.16
CA ILE A 113 -4.02 -0.71 -2.92
C ILE A 113 -3.44 -1.96 -2.27
N PHE A 114 -2.45 -2.58 -2.91
CA PHE A 114 -1.90 -3.86 -2.51
C PHE A 114 -0.50 -3.65 -1.93
N VAL A 115 -0.37 -3.73 -0.61
CA VAL A 115 0.91 -3.69 0.08
C VAL A 115 1.62 -5.03 -0.11
N ASN A 116 2.81 -5.00 -0.70
CA ASN A 116 3.64 -6.18 -0.84
C ASN A 116 4.38 -6.42 0.48
N LEU A 117 3.89 -7.39 1.26
CA LEU A 117 4.54 -7.76 2.52
C LEU A 117 5.87 -8.45 2.23
N PHE A 118 5.85 -9.45 1.35
CA PHE A 118 7.05 -10.17 0.92
C PHE A 118 6.87 -10.68 -0.50
N ASN A 119 7.96 -10.77 -1.25
CA ASN A 119 8.05 -11.61 -2.44
C ASN A 119 9.51 -12.02 -2.66
N ASN A 120 9.74 -13.16 -3.30
CA ASN A 120 11.08 -13.60 -3.74
C ASN A 120 11.16 -13.72 -5.28
N VAL A 121 10.22 -13.11 -5.99
CA VAL A 121 10.14 -13.17 -7.46
C VAL A 121 11.33 -12.44 -8.11
N TRP A 122 11.84 -11.37 -7.48
CA TRP A 122 13.03 -10.65 -7.94
C TRP A 122 14.16 -10.76 -6.91
N GLY A 123 15.27 -11.36 -7.32
CA GLY A 123 16.43 -11.61 -6.45
C GLY A 123 17.26 -10.37 -6.07
N THR A 124 16.74 -9.16 -6.27
CA THR A 124 17.49 -7.91 -6.04
C THR A 124 17.06 -7.14 -4.79
N ASN A 125 15.84 -7.37 -4.27
CA ASN A 125 15.27 -6.53 -3.20
C ASN A 125 14.77 -7.32 -1.97
N PHE A 126 14.78 -8.65 -2.02
CA PHE A 126 14.32 -9.51 -0.91
C PHE A 126 15.27 -10.69 -0.76
N ALA A 127 15.40 -11.22 0.46
CA ALA A 127 16.07 -12.49 0.67
C ALA A 127 15.32 -13.56 -0.15
N ALA A 128 16.02 -14.19 -1.09
CA ALA A 128 15.43 -15.16 -2.01
C ALA A 128 14.75 -16.34 -1.28
N TRP A 129 15.22 -16.64 -0.06
CA TRP A 129 14.76 -17.75 0.78
C TRP A 129 14.58 -17.28 2.23
N TYR A 130 13.69 -16.30 2.45
CA TYR A 130 13.39 -15.84 3.80
C TYR A 130 12.69 -16.93 4.62
N GLU A 131 13.20 -17.13 5.83
CA GLU A 131 12.66 -18.02 6.85
C GLU A 131 12.57 -17.30 8.20
N GLY A 132 11.72 -17.82 9.09
CA GLY A 132 11.52 -17.28 10.43
C GLY A 132 10.37 -16.28 10.53
N ASP A 133 10.45 -15.45 11.56
CA ASP A 133 9.36 -14.60 12.00
C ASP A 133 9.48 -13.20 11.42
N ILE A 134 8.35 -12.64 10.97
CA ILE A 134 8.30 -11.24 10.61
C ILE A 134 7.07 -10.58 11.21
N THR A 135 7.14 -9.28 11.41
CA THR A 135 5.97 -8.47 11.76
C THR A 135 5.95 -7.21 10.90
N TYR A 136 4.78 -6.89 10.35
CA TYR A 136 4.53 -5.65 9.61
C TYR A 136 3.46 -4.83 10.31
N HIS A 137 3.68 -3.52 10.32
CA HIS A 137 2.74 -2.53 10.84
C HIS A 137 2.16 -1.71 9.69
N VAL A 138 0.83 -1.64 9.64
CA VAL A 138 0.07 -0.82 8.70
C VAL A 138 -0.88 0.04 9.49
N ARG A 139 -0.84 1.35 9.26
CA ARG A 139 -1.68 2.33 9.94
C ARG A 139 -2.60 3.00 8.94
N PHE A 140 -3.88 3.04 9.27
CA PHE A 140 -4.86 3.91 8.64
C PHE A 140 -5.18 5.09 9.55
N LYS A 141 -5.34 6.27 8.96
CA LYS A 141 -5.93 7.42 9.64
C LYS A 141 -7.08 7.97 8.79
N TRP A 142 -8.11 8.50 9.43
CA TRP A 142 -9.18 9.17 8.72
C TRP A 142 -9.60 10.47 9.40
N GLU A 143 -10.04 11.41 8.59
CA GLU A 143 -10.74 12.62 9.04
C GLU A 143 -11.98 12.73 8.16
N THR A 144 -13.17 12.53 8.73
CA THR A 144 -14.42 12.76 8.00
C THR A 144 -14.75 14.24 8.01
N ASN A 145 -15.13 14.79 6.87
CA ASN A 145 -15.77 16.11 6.86
C ASN A 145 -17.16 15.94 7.49
N GLU A 146 -17.48 16.72 8.52
CA GLU A 146 -18.86 16.83 8.98
C GLU A 146 -19.67 17.45 7.85
N ILE A 147 -20.63 16.70 7.31
CA ILE A 147 -21.67 17.29 6.48
C ILE A 147 -22.49 18.12 7.45
N MET A 148 -22.31 19.44 7.45
CA MET A 148 -23.29 20.34 8.03
C MET A 148 -24.60 20.10 7.26
N SER A 149 -25.51 19.34 7.87
CA SER A 149 -26.88 19.13 7.42
C SER A 149 -27.68 20.41 7.49
#